data_AF-A0A221W980-F1
#
_entry.id   AF-A0A221W980-F1
#
_cell.length_a   1.000
_cell.length_b   1.000
_cell.length_c   1.000
_cell.angle_alpha   90.00
_cell.angle_beta   90.00
_cell.angle_gamma   90.00
#
_symmetry.space_group_name_H-M   'P 1'
#
loop_
_entity.id
_entity.type
_entity.pdbx_description
1 polymer ?
#
loop_
_entity_poly.entity_id
_entity_poly.type
_entity_poly.pdbx_seq_one_letter_code
_entity_poly.pdbx_strand_id
1 'polypeptide(L)'
;MTESTSSAAPDSGRPGTGFDLGYGTNGFANHRLFDALAVIADLGYTGVALTLDHAHLDPFAADVREQTDRVAARLAELGLRVVVETGARYLLDPTRKHHPTLVCDDQAPRIDFLTRALRVAADLGADCVSCWSGVDEDDSGAEVTWRRLRAGLEPVLAEADRLGVPLGLEPEPGHVIERLDQALALRADLGEPDSLRLTLDVGHCVAVEPVDAAECVRRAGDLLVNVQLDDMMPGVHEHLEFGEGRLDLAATLAALHEVGYRGLAAVELPRHSHAAPAVARRSLAALRAALPDGRRGGSAPPAGVSSARPAGVSSARPAAVPPLSTGPSVVASARSSATAPADSASHQTTHRRSSGGSR
;
A
#
# COMPACT_ATOMS: atom_id res chain seq x y z
N MET A 1 -7.09 -20.30 44.89
CA MET A 1 -6.68 -21.00 43.66
C MET A 1 -7.92 -21.68 43.11
N THR A 2 -8.59 -21.03 42.18
CA THR A 2 -9.81 -21.51 41.52
C THR A 2 -9.52 -21.44 40.03
N GLU A 3 -9.16 -22.59 39.45
CA GLU A 3 -8.98 -22.75 38.01
C GLU A 3 -10.36 -22.72 37.35
N SER A 4 -10.58 -21.73 36.52
CA SER A 4 -11.74 -21.63 35.62
C SER A 4 -11.31 -22.17 34.27
N THR A 5 -11.81 -23.35 33.91
CA THR A 5 -11.63 -23.95 32.58
C THR A 5 -12.52 -23.22 31.58
N SER A 6 -11.91 -22.41 30.72
CA SER A 6 -12.57 -21.80 29.57
C SER A 6 -12.69 -22.82 28.43
N SER A 7 -13.94 -23.15 28.08
CA SER A 7 -14.30 -24.00 26.94
C SER A 7 -14.11 -23.23 25.64
N ALA A 8 -13.10 -23.59 24.84
CA ALA A 8 -12.96 -23.10 23.46
C ALA A 8 -14.07 -23.70 22.58
N ALA A 9 -14.73 -22.84 21.78
CA ALA A 9 -15.67 -23.27 20.76
C ALA A 9 -14.93 -23.96 19.59
N PRO A 10 -15.53 -24.96 18.92
CA PRO A 10 -14.87 -25.72 17.88
C PRO A 10 -14.68 -24.90 16.60
N ASP A 11 -13.47 -25.02 16.04
CA ASP A 11 -13.04 -24.51 14.73
C ASP A 11 -13.93 -25.07 13.60
N SER A 12 -14.76 -24.22 13.02
CA SER A 12 -15.55 -24.54 11.83
C SER A 12 -14.66 -24.46 10.59
N GLY A 13 -13.90 -25.53 10.37
CA GLY A 13 -12.95 -25.69 9.29
C GLY A 13 -13.46 -25.26 7.91
N ARG A 14 -12.94 -24.12 7.44
CA ARG A 14 -12.63 -23.94 6.02
C ARG A 14 -11.16 -24.35 5.84
N PRO A 15 -10.78 -25.05 4.76
CA PRO A 15 -9.38 -25.28 4.45
C PRO A 15 -8.75 -23.92 4.10
N GLY A 16 -8.28 -23.22 5.12
CA GLY A 16 -7.81 -21.85 5.03
C GLY A 16 -6.37 -21.78 4.57
N THR A 17 -6.09 -20.76 3.77
CA THR A 17 -4.77 -20.28 3.32
C THR A 17 -3.81 -19.97 4.47
N GLY A 18 -4.34 -19.78 5.68
CA GLY A 18 -3.63 -19.35 6.88
C GLY A 18 -3.88 -17.88 7.19
N PHE A 19 -4.08 -17.03 6.18
CA PHE A 19 -4.32 -15.59 6.28
C PHE A 19 -5.49 -15.16 5.37
N ASP A 20 -6.07 -13.99 5.63
CA ASP A 20 -7.18 -13.46 4.84
C ASP A 20 -6.67 -12.79 3.56
N LEU A 21 -7.38 -12.97 2.45
CA LEU A 21 -7.11 -12.23 1.21
C LEU A 21 -8.02 -11.01 1.15
N GLY A 22 -7.43 -9.84 0.95
CA GLY A 22 -8.16 -8.58 0.86
C GLY A 22 -7.91 -7.78 -0.40
N TYR A 23 -8.59 -6.63 -0.47
CA TYR A 23 -8.38 -5.62 -1.50
C TYR A 23 -8.37 -4.23 -0.86
N GLY A 24 -7.47 -3.36 -1.31
CA GLY A 24 -7.34 -1.98 -0.85
C GLY A 24 -8.43 -1.07 -1.44
N THR A 25 -9.10 -0.29 -0.59
CA THR A 25 -10.12 0.65 -1.07
C THR A 25 -9.53 1.82 -1.88
N ASN A 26 -8.22 2.05 -1.81
CA ASN A 26 -7.50 2.95 -2.72
C ASN A 26 -7.62 2.56 -4.21
N GLY A 27 -7.82 1.28 -4.51
CA GLY A 27 -8.14 0.76 -5.84
C GLY A 27 -9.63 0.89 -6.20
N PHE A 28 -10.47 1.39 -5.28
CA PHE A 28 -11.91 1.63 -5.44
C PHE A 28 -12.31 3.10 -5.16
N ALA A 29 -11.38 4.06 -5.30
CA ALA A 29 -11.59 5.47 -4.94
C ALA A 29 -12.76 6.15 -5.71
N ASN A 30 -13.17 5.60 -6.86
CA ASN A 30 -14.31 6.09 -7.65
C ASN A 30 -15.68 5.54 -7.19
N HIS A 31 -15.71 4.61 -6.23
CA HIS A 31 -16.93 4.04 -5.68
C HIS A 31 -17.25 4.66 -4.31
N ARG A 32 -18.53 4.76 -3.98
CA ARG A 32 -18.95 4.95 -2.58
C ARG A 32 -18.46 3.76 -1.76
N LEU A 33 -18.02 4.00 -0.53
CA LEU A 33 -17.41 2.97 0.31
C LEU A 33 -18.26 1.70 0.41
N PHE A 34 -19.58 1.84 0.66
CA PHE A 34 -20.45 0.67 0.89
C PHE A 34 -20.66 -0.17 -0.38
N ASP A 35 -20.64 0.47 -1.56
CA ASP A 35 -20.68 -0.24 -2.84
C ASP A 35 -19.35 -0.99 -3.08
N ALA A 36 -18.22 -0.34 -2.78
CA ALA A 36 -16.90 -0.96 -2.88
C ALA A 36 -16.80 -2.21 -1.99
N LEU A 37 -17.20 -2.10 -0.71
CA LEU A 37 -17.20 -3.22 0.23
C LEU A 37 -18.08 -4.37 -0.25
N ALA A 38 -19.28 -4.07 -0.79
CA ALA A 38 -20.16 -5.10 -1.36
C ALA A 38 -19.51 -5.82 -2.54
N VAL A 39 -18.91 -5.09 -3.49
CA VAL A 39 -18.22 -5.68 -4.64
C VAL A 39 -17.04 -6.54 -4.21
N ILE A 40 -16.23 -6.08 -3.25
CA ILE A 40 -15.08 -6.82 -2.71
C ILE A 40 -15.55 -8.15 -2.09
N ALA A 41 -16.57 -8.11 -1.25
CA ALA A 41 -17.15 -9.31 -0.63
C ALA A 41 -17.77 -10.27 -1.67
N ASP A 42 -18.54 -9.75 -2.64
CA ASP A 42 -19.20 -10.54 -3.69
C ASP A 42 -18.20 -11.27 -4.60
N LEU A 43 -17.00 -10.69 -4.81
CA LEU A 43 -15.91 -11.37 -5.53
C LEU A 43 -15.31 -12.54 -4.73
N GLY A 44 -15.50 -12.54 -3.41
CA GLY A 44 -15.03 -13.57 -2.48
C GLY A 44 -13.70 -13.25 -1.79
N TYR A 45 -13.37 -11.97 -1.65
CA TYR A 45 -12.37 -11.52 -0.68
C TYR A 45 -12.93 -11.65 0.75
N THR A 46 -12.05 -11.81 1.73
CA THR A 46 -12.42 -11.96 3.15
C THR A 46 -11.88 -10.84 4.03
N GLY A 47 -11.18 -9.86 3.44
CA GLY A 47 -10.85 -8.63 4.13
C GLY A 47 -10.68 -7.43 3.22
N VAL A 48 -10.42 -6.29 3.83
CA VAL A 48 -10.27 -4.99 3.17
C VAL A 48 -9.17 -4.17 3.84
N ALA A 49 -8.31 -3.58 3.01
CA ALA A 49 -7.41 -2.52 3.46
C ALA A 49 -8.13 -1.19 3.24
N LEU A 50 -8.73 -0.67 4.32
CA LEU A 50 -9.57 0.52 4.28
C LEU A 50 -8.71 1.78 4.32
N THR A 51 -8.58 2.45 3.17
CA THR A 51 -7.95 3.75 3.09
C THR A 51 -8.88 4.84 3.63
N LEU A 52 -8.44 5.53 4.67
CA LEU A 52 -9.14 6.71 5.18
C LEU A 52 -8.94 7.88 4.22
N ASP A 53 -10.01 8.33 3.57
CA ASP A 53 -10.00 9.38 2.55
C ASP A 53 -11.38 10.08 2.53
N HIS A 54 -11.45 11.28 1.95
CA HIS A 54 -12.65 12.14 1.90
C HIS A 54 -13.88 11.43 1.31
N ALA A 55 -13.68 10.60 0.29
CA ALA A 55 -14.77 9.92 -0.41
C ALA A 55 -15.25 8.65 0.31
N HIS A 56 -14.43 8.11 1.22
CA HIS A 56 -14.73 6.88 1.97
C HIS A 56 -15.03 7.22 3.41
N LEU A 57 -14.06 7.05 4.31
CA LEU A 57 -14.20 7.37 5.73
C LEU A 57 -13.23 8.50 6.06
N ASP A 58 -13.74 9.72 6.13
CA ASP A 58 -12.96 10.91 6.44
C ASP A 58 -12.72 11.02 7.96
N PRO A 59 -11.46 10.92 8.43
CA PRO A 59 -11.14 10.97 9.86
C PRO A 59 -11.34 12.36 10.49
N PHE A 60 -11.55 13.39 9.68
CA PHE A 60 -11.79 14.78 10.11
C PHE A 60 -13.28 15.16 10.09
N ALA A 61 -14.15 14.30 9.57
CA ALA A 61 -15.58 14.55 9.57
C ALA A 61 -16.13 14.69 11.00
N ALA A 62 -17.06 15.63 11.20
CA ALA A 62 -17.64 15.89 12.53
C ALA A 62 -18.44 14.68 13.07
N ASP A 63 -18.98 13.87 12.17
CA ASP A 63 -19.75 12.65 12.41
C ASP A 63 -18.92 11.36 12.25
N VAL A 64 -17.58 11.45 12.22
CA VAL A 64 -16.69 10.28 11.99
C VAL A 64 -17.02 9.08 12.87
N ARG A 65 -17.39 9.29 14.14
CA ARG A 65 -17.78 8.18 15.05
C ARG A 65 -19.01 7.41 14.54
N GLU A 66 -20.06 8.13 14.14
CA GLU A 66 -21.27 7.50 13.58
C GLU A 66 -20.97 6.82 12.24
N GLN A 67 -20.12 7.44 11.42
CA GLN A 67 -19.69 6.82 10.16
C GLN A 67 -18.89 5.53 10.41
N THR A 68 -17.97 5.53 11.37
CA THR A 68 -17.20 4.36 11.79
C THR A 68 -18.11 3.24 12.29
N ASP A 69 -19.11 3.53 13.13
CA ASP A 69 -20.08 2.54 13.60
C ASP A 69 -20.83 1.87 12.43
N ARG A 70 -21.23 2.69 11.44
CA ARG A 70 -21.91 2.18 10.24
C ARG A 70 -20.98 1.33 9.37
N VAL A 71 -19.71 1.71 9.25
CA VAL A 71 -18.70 0.92 8.54
C VAL A 71 -18.44 -0.40 9.27
N ALA A 72 -18.25 -0.39 10.59
CA ALA A 72 -18.07 -1.58 11.40
C ALA A 72 -19.24 -2.57 11.23
N ALA A 73 -20.48 -2.07 11.32
CA ALA A 73 -21.67 -2.89 11.09
C ALA A 73 -21.69 -3.50 9.67
N ARG A 74 -21.29 -2.73 8.66
CA ARG A 74 -21.25 -3.21 7.27
C ARG A 74 -20.15 -4.25 7.04
N LEU A 75 -18.96 -4.06 7.63
CA LEU A 75 -17.87 -5.03 7.58
C LEU A 75 -18.28 -6.35 8.25
N ALA A 76 -18.94 -6.28 9.41
CA ALA A 76 -19.45 -7.45 10.11
C ALA A 76 -20.52 -8.20 9.31
N GLU A 77 -21.46 -7.48 8.68
CA GLU A 77 -22.48 -8.08 7.79
C GLU A 77 -21.86 -8.82 6.61
N LEU A 78 -20.79 -8.26 6.03
CA LEU A 78 -20.09 -8.84 4.88
C LEU A 78 -19.04 -9.89 5.27
N GLY A 79 -18.73 -10.04 6.56
CA GLY A 79 -17.67 -10.92 7.04
C GLY A 79 -16.27 -10.50 6.57
N LEU A 80 -16.02 -9.19 6.47
CA LEU A 80 -14.72 -8.63 6.05
C LEU A 80 -13.86 -8.27 7.26
N ARG A 81 -12.68 -8.88 7.35
CA ARG A 81 -11.57 -8.42 8.20
C ARG A 81 -11.04 -7.07 7.71
N VAL A 82 -10.49 -6.23 8.58
CA VAL A 82 -10.05 -4.88 8.20
C VAL A 82 -8.69 -4.49 8.77
N VAL A 83 -7.89 -3.84 7.93
CA VAL A 83 -6.76 -2.98 8.32
C VAL A 83 -7.05 -1.55 7.89
N VAL A 84 -6.46 -0.58 8.56
CA VAL A 84 -6.63 0.85 8.23
C VAL A 84 -5.38 1.38 7.54
N GLU A 85 -5.56 1.95 6.35
CA GLU A 85 -4.50 2.53 5.52
C GLU A 85 -4.51 4.06 5.57
N THR A 86 -3.33 4.69 5.59
CA THR A 86 -3.16 6.14 5.73
C THR A 86 -2.54 6.81 4.48
N GLY A 87 -2.72 6.16 3.33
CA GLY A 87 -2.17 6.55 2.03
C GLY A 87 -3.03 7.50 1.17
N ALA A 88 -4.06 8.14 1.73
CA ALA A 88 -4.90 9.09 0.99
C ALA A 88 -4.10 10.29 0.48
N ARG A 89 -4.25 10.60 -0.82
CA ARG A 89 -3.33 11.49 -1.54
C ARG A 89 -3.43 12.94 -1.13
N TYR A 90 -4.63 13.47 -0.90
CA TYR A 90 -4.81 14.92 -0.70
C TYR A 90 -5.57 15.23 0.59
N LEU A 91 -5.56 14.29 1.54
CA LEU A 91 -6.36 14.39 2.78
C LEU A 91 -5.94 15.56 3.67
N LEU A 92 -4.63 15.81 3.76
CA LEU A 92 -4.08 16.86 4.63
C LEU A 92 -3.73 18.14 3.85
N ASP A 93 -3.44 18.00 2.55
CA ASP A 93 -3.10 19.11 1.66
C ASP A 93 -3.77 18.88 0.28
N PRO A 94 -4.61 19.83 -0.20
CA PRO A 94 -5.32 19.69 -1.46
C PRO A 94 -4.42 19.85 -2.71
N THR A 95 -3.17 20.29 -2.53
CA THR A 95 -2.23 20.62 -3.60
C THR A 95 -1.00 19.73 -3.62
N ARG A 96 -0.58 19.22 -2.46
CA ARG A 96 0.61 18.39 -2.31
C ARG A 96 0.21 16.98 -1.88
N LYS A 97 0.55 16.01 -2.73
CA LYS A 97 0.29 14.60 -2.46
C LYS A 97 0.96 14.22 -1.13
N HIS A 98 0.18 13.63 -0.22
CA HIS A 98 0.57 13.04 1.05
C HIS A 98 1.18 13.97 2.11
N HIS A 99 1.36 15.25 1.79
CA HIS A 99 1.99 16.23 2.67
C HIS A 99 1.01 16.76 3.73
N PRO A 100 1.46 17.09 4.96
CA PRO A 100 2.80 16.85 5.50
C PRO A 100 3.02 15.38 5.93
N THR A 101 4.29 15.01 6.08
CA THR A 101 4.73 13.65 6.46
C THR A 101 5.37 13.65 7.85
N LEU A 102 5.82 12.48 8.34
CA LEU A 102 6.50 12.38 9.64
C LEU A 102 7.91 13.00 9.62
N VAL A 103 8.44 13.34 8.45
CA VAL A 103 9.78 13.91 8.30
C VAL A 103 9.79 15.39 7.92
N CYS A 104 8.62 16.02 7.81
CA CYS A 104 8.51 17.47 7.64
C CYS A 104 8.83 18.22 8.94
N ASP A 105 9.10 19.53 8.85
CA ASP A 105 9.30 20.40 10.02
C ASP A 105 8.04 20.53 10.88
N ASP A 106 6.90 20.74 10.21
CA ASP A 106 5.59 20.76 10.85
C ASP A 106 4.88 19.40 10.63
N GLN A 107 5.06 18.53 11.60
CA GLN A 107 4.52 17.16 11.60
C GLN A 107 3.13 17.09 12.22
N ALA A 108 2.68 18.15 12.89
CA ALA A 108 1.48 18.11 13.73
C ALA A 108 0.23 17.61 12.97
N PRO A 109 -0.02 18.01 11.70
CA PRO A 109 -1.16 17.49 10.95
C PRO A 109 -1.06 15.98 10.66
N ARG A 110 0.14 15.46 10.37
CA ARG A 110 0.36 14.03 10.12
C ARG A 110 0.18 13.22 11.40
N ILE A 111 0.70 13.71 12.53
CA ILE A 111 0.54 13.08 13.84
C ILE A 111 -0.95 13.04 14.23
N ASP A 112 -1.70 14.13 14.05
CA ASP A 112 -3.15 14.15 14.33
C ASP A 112 -3.90 13.14 13.44
N PHE A 113 -3.57 13.07 12.15
CA PHE A 113 -4.16 12.07 11.24
C PHE A 113 -3.89 10.64 11.71
N LEU A 114 -2.64 10.27 11.99
CA LEU A 114 -2.30 8.91 12.43
C LEU A 114 -2.96 8.57 13.77
N THR A 115 -3.02 9.53 14.70
CA THR A 115 -3.72 9.36 15.99
C THR A 115 -5.23 9.14 15.80
N ARG A 116 -5.87 9.86 14.87
CA ARG A 116 -7.27 9.63 14.49
C ARG A 116 -7.47 8.28 13.81
N ALA A 117 -6.56 7.89 12.94
CA ALA A 117 -6.59 6.59 12.27
C ALA A 117 -6.54 5.45 13.29
N LEU A 118 -5.71 5.56 14.34
CA LEU A 118 -5.67 4.57 15.44
C LEU A 118 -6.99 4.48 16.19
N ARG A 119 -7.67 5.61 16.45
CA ARG A 119 -9.00 5.61 17.09
C ARG A 119 -10.05 4.96 16.20
N VAL A 120 -10.07 5.30 14.91
CA VAL A 120 -10.94 4.66 13.92
C VAL A 120 -10.66 3.16 13.85
N ALA A 121 -9.39 2.75 13.80
CA ALA A 121 -9.00 1.34 13.80
C ALA A 121 -9.48 0.60 15.06
N ALA A 122 -9.36 1.22 16.24
CA ALA A 122 -9.87 0.64 17.49
C ALA A 122 -11.39 0.44 17.45
N ASP A 123 -12.14 1.45 16.98
CA ASP A 123 -13.60 1.40 16.87
C ASP A 123 -14.07 0.38 15.81
N LEU A 124 -13.29 0.17 14.74
CA LEU A 124 -13.54 -0.85 13.71
C LEU A 124 -13.15 -2.27 14.16
N GLY A 125 -12.33 -2.41 15.21
CA GLY A 125 -11.67 -3.68 15.53
C GLY A 125 -10.65 -4.11 14.47
N ALA A 126 -9.95 -3.16 13.85
CA ALA A 126 -8.95 -3.41 12.82
C ALA A 126 -7.66 -4.00 13.38
N ASP A 127 -6.95 -4.80 12.58
CA ASP A 127 -5.72 -5.47 13.05
C ASP A 127 -4.56 -4.50 13.28
N CYS A 128 -4.51 -3.42 12.50
CA CYS A 128 -3.48 -2.40 12.60
C CYS A 128 -3.87 -1.12 11.84
N VAL A 129 -3.07 -0.08 12.05
CA VAL A 129 -2.96 1.08 11.16
C VAL A 129 -1.62 0.99 10.43
N SER A 130 -1.64 1.05 9.09
CA SER A 130 -0.44 1.15 8.28
C SER A 130 -0.04 2.60 8.05
N CYS A 131 1.26 2.90 8.13
CA CYS A 131 1.83 4.21 7.86
C CYS A 131 3.25 4.11 7.27
N TRP A 132 3.74 5.21 6.71
CA TRP A 132 5.06 5.34 6.13
C TRP A 132 5.75 6.62 6.63
N SER A 133 7.07 6.69 6.47
CA SER A 133 7.93 7.76 7.02
C SER A 133 7.83 9.09 6.28
N GLY A 134 7.94 9.07 4.95
CA GLY A 134 7.87 10.23 4.07
C GLY A 134 9.21 10.53 3.40
N VAL A 135 9.23 11.54 2.53
CA VAL A 135 10.40 11.96 1.75
C VAL A 135 11.07 13.17 2.40
N ASP A 136 12.40 13.20 2.42
CA ASP A 136 13.21 14.38 2.78
C ASP A 136 13.21 15.40 1.63
N GLU A 137 12.08 16.07 1.42
CA GLU A 137 11.89 16.99 0.28
C GLU A 137 12.65 18.31 0.42
N ASP A 138 13.03 18.70 1.64
CA ASP A 138 13.77 19.94 1.92
C ASP A 138 15.29 19.74 2.04
N ASP A 139 15.78 18.52 1.79
CA ASP A 139 17.19 18.12 1.90
C ASP A 139 17.76 18.52 3.28
N SER A 140 16.97 18.27 4.33
CA SER A 140 17.33 18.57 5.71
C SER A 140 18.56 17.79 6.19
N GLY A 141 18.85 16.67 5.53
CA GLY A 141 19.95 15.79 5.82
C GLY A 141 19.59 14.72 6.85
N ALA A 142 20.23 13.56 6.71
CA ALA A 142 19.87 12.32 7.39
C ALA A 142 19.66 12.45 8.91
N GLU A 143 20.49 13.22 9.62
CA GLU A 143 20.37 13.37 11.08
C GLU A 143 19.08 14.11 11.48
N VAL A 144 18.76 15.21 10.78
CA VAL A 144 17.56 16.02 11.06
C VAL A 144 16.32 15.22 10.74
N THR A 145 16.31 14.59 9.57
CA THR A 145 15.21 13.78 9.06
C THR A 145 14.93 12.57 9.96
N TRP A 146 15.99 11.92 10.47
CA TRP A 146 15.85 10.84 11.45
C TRP A 146 15.27 11.33 12.79
N ARG A 147 15.76 12.47 13.29
CA ARG A 147 15.25 13.09 14.53
C ARG A 147 13.77 13.46 14.40
N ARG A 148 13.39 14.02 13.24
CA ARG A 148 12.01 14.34 12.87
C ARG A 148 11.14 13.09 12.88
N LEU A 149 11.56 12.01 12.22
CA LEU A 149 10.81 10.75 12.20
C LEU A 149 10.55 10.20 13.62
N ARG A 150 11.58 10.19 14.47
CA ARG A 150 11.47 9.73 15.87
C ARG A 150 10.47 10.56 16.66
N ALA A 151 10.60 11.89 16.59
CA ALA A 151 9.72 12.81 17.30
C ALA A 151 8.26 12.69 16.83
N GLY A 152 8.04 12.45 15.54
CA GLY A 152 6.71 12.25 14.99
C GLY A 152 6.07 10.93 15.39
N LEU A 153 6.86 9.85 15.51
CA LEU A 153 6.36 8.54 15.91
C LEU A 153 6.03 8.43 17.41
N GLU A 154 6.76 9.14 18.29
CA GLU A 154 6.57 9.07 19.74
C GLU A 154 5.09 9.25 20.19
N PRO A 155 4.38 10.34 19.83
CA PRO A 155 2.98 10.51 20.22
C PRO A 155 2.04 9.49 19.55
N VAL A 156 2.35 9.03 18.34
CA VAL A 156 1.53 8.05 17.61
C VAL A 156 1.65 6.67 18.27
N LEU A 157 2.85 6.27 18.67
CA LEU A 157 3.09 5.01 19.39
C LEU A 157 2.47 5.04 20.79
N ALA A 158 2.52 6.17 21.49
CA ALA A 158 1.83 6.32 22.77
C ALA A 158 0.31 6.12 22.64
N GLU A 159 -0.31 6.60 21.54
CA GLU A 159 -1.73 6.35 21.27
C GLU A 159 -2.00 4.90 20.87
N ALA A 160 -1.12 4.30 20.07
CA ALA A 160 -1.18 2.89 19.66
C ALA A 160 -1.18 1.96 20.89
N ASP A 161 -0.27 2.20 21.83
CA ASP A 161 -0.20 1.48 23.11
C ASP A 161 -1.47 1.68 23.94
N ARG A 162 -1.97 2.92 24.04
CA ARG A 162 -3.18 3.24 24.81
C ARG A 162 -4.42 2.51 24.27
N LEU A 163 -4.52 2.36 22.95
CA LEU A 163 -5.65 1.72 22.28
C LEU A 163 -5.46 0.22 22.08
N GLY A 164 -4.24 -0.30 22.23
CA GLY A 164 -3.92 -1.69 21.91
C GLY A 164 -4.00 -2.01 20.41
N VAL A 165 -3.79 -1.00 19.54
CA VAL A 165 -3.81 -1.14 18.09
C VAL A 165 -2.40 -1.01 17.54
N PRO A 166 -1.83 -2.05 16.90
CA PRO A 166 -0.51 -1.97 16.28
C PRO A 166 -0.41 -0.90 15.19
N LEU A 167 0.74 -0.23 15.13
CA LEU A 167 1.15 0.63 14.03
C LEU A 167 2.11 -0.15 13.13
N GLY A 168 1.67 -0.49 11.92
CA GLY A 168 2.51 -1.07 10.88
C GLY A 168 3.30 0.02 10.18
N LEU A 169 4.63 0.01 10.31
CA LEU A 169 5.50 0.87 9.49
C LEU A 169 5.80 0.15 8.18
N GLU A 170 5.52 0.83 7.09
CA GLU A 170 5.78 0.41 5.72
C GLU A 170 7.07 1.06 5.19
N PRO A 171 8.07 0.26 4.79
CA PRO A 171 9.16 0.74 3.94
C PRO A 171 8.62 1.08 2.54
N GLU A 172 8.93 2.28 2.05
CA GLU A 172 8.40 2.79 0.79
C GLU A 172 9.52 3.33 -0.13
N PRO A 173 9.58 2.93 -1.42
CA PRO A 173 10.55 3.45 -2.37
C PRO A 173 10.58 4.98 -2.45
N GLY A 174 11.76 5.56 -2.21
CA GLY A 174 11.99 7.01 -2.17
C GLY A 174 11.74 7.67 -0.81
N HIS A 175 11.24 6.96 0.20
CA HIS A 175 11.08 7.49 1.56
C HIS A 175 12.35 7.32 2.39
N VAL A 176 12.38 7.99 3.55
CA VAL A 176 13.49 7.92 4.52
C VAL A 176 13.69 6.50 5.04
N ILE A 177 12.58 5.79 5.25
CA ILE A 177 12.55 4.34 5.44
C ILE A 177 12.09 3.73 4.13
N GLU A 178 13.06 3.36 3.30
CA GLU A 178 12.84 2.76 1.98
C GLU A 178 12.86 1.23 2.03
N ARG A 179 13.68 0.67 2.92
CA ARG A 179 13.93 -0.77 3.02
C ARG A 179 13.63 -1.33 4.40
N LEU A 180 13.37 -2.62 4.45
CA LEU A 180 13.10 -3.42 5.64
C LEU A 180 14.23 -3.31 6.67
N ASP A 181 15.50 -3.28 6.24
CA ASP A 181 16.61 -3.14 7.18
C ASP A 181 16.61 -1.78 7.91
N GLN A 182 16.19 -0.71 7.23
CA GLN A 182 16.02 0.62 7.83
C GLN A 182 14.83 0.64 8.81
N ALA A 183 13.73 -0.02 8.48
CA ALA A 183 12.57 -0.13 9.38
C ALA A 183 12.94 -0.91 10.67
N LEU A 184 13.67 -2.02 10.53
CA LEU A 184 14.18 -2.78 11.67
C LEU A 184 15.18 -1.97 12.51
N ALA A 185 16.07 -1.20 11.86
CA ALA A 185 17.01 -0.32 12.55
C ALA A 185 16.29 0.81 13.32
N LEU A 186 15.25 1.42 12.74
CA LEU A 186 14.42 2.41 13.42
C LEU A 186 13.72 1.81 14.63
N ARG A 187 13.14 0.62 14.49
CA ARG A 187 12.49 -0.08 15.59
C ARG A 187 13.47 -0.37 16.73
N ALA A 188 14.70 -0.82 16.42
CA ALA A 188 15.74 -1.04 17.42
C ALA A 188 16.18 0.27 18.11
N ASP A 189 16.33 1.37 17.36
CA ASP A 189 16.68 2.70 17.89
C ASP A 189 15.59 3.28 18.82
N LEU A 190 14.33 2.90 18.60
CA LEU A 190 13.19 3.24 19.46
C LEU A 190 13.02 2.28 20.66
N GLY A 191 13.91 1.30 20.84
CA GLY A 191 13.86 0.37 21.96
C GLY A 191 12.90 -0.80 21.77
N GLU A 192 12.65 -1.20 20.52
CA GLU A 192 11.83 -2.35 20.16
C GLU A 192 10.39 -2.32 20.71
N PRO A 193 9.64 -1.21 20.57
CA PRO A 193 8.28 -1.14 21.11
C PRO A 193 7.36 -2.19 20.49
N ASP A 194 6.48 -2.76 21.30
CA ASP A 194 5.55 -3.82 20.88
C ASP A 194 4.47 -3.33 19.92
N SER A 195 4.10 -2.05 20.00
CA SER A 195 3.12 -1.40 19.11
C SER A 195 3.68 -1.07 17.74
N LEU A 196 5.01 -0.94 17.58
CA LEU A 196 5.64 -0.73 16.27
C LEU A 196 5.91 -2.08 15.59
N ARG A 197 5.12 -2.35 14.57
CA ARG A 197 5.14 -3.57 13.75
C ARG A 197 5.42 -3.20 12.30
N LEU A 198 5.31 -4.16 11.38
CA LEU A 198 5.60 -3.95 9.97
C LEU A 198 4.35 -4.18 9.11
N THR A 199 4.07 -3.22 8.23
CA THR A 199 3.36 -3.47 6.99
C THR A 199 4.42 -3.77 5.93
N LEU A 200 4.26 -4.86 5.18
CA LEU A 200 5.18 -5.17 4.09
C LEU A 200 4.42 -5.15 2.76
N ASP A 201 4.76 -4.18 1.91
CA ASP A 201 4.41 -4.23 0.50
C ASP A 201 5.43 -5.07 -0.27
N VAL A 202 4.95 -6.10 -0.95
CA VAL A 202 5.82 -7.07 -1.63
C VAL A 202 6.30 -6.56 -2.99
N GLY A 203 5.59 -5.64 -3.63
CA GLY A 203 6.05 -4.92 -4.81
C GLY A 203 7.20 -3.98 -4.49
N HIS A 204 7.12 -3.25 -3.37
CA HIS A 204 8.21 -2.43 -2.84
C HIS A 204 9.46 -3.29 -2.61
N CYS A 205 9.31 -4.49 -2.08
CA CYS A 205 10.43 -5.43 -1.96
C CYS A 205 11.10 -5.69 -3.33
N VAL A 206 10.30 -5.95 -4.37
CA VAL A 206 10.84 -6.15 -5.74
C VAL A 206 11.53 -4.89 -6.27
N ALA A 207 11.02 -3.70 -5.94
CA ALA A 207 11.53 -2.44 -6.43
C ALA A 207 12.90 -2.08 -5.82
N VAL A 208 13.08 -2.25 -4.51
CA VAL A 208 14.23 -1.67 -3.78
C VAL A 208 15.04 -2.65 -2.92
N GLU A 209 14.52 -3.83 -2.59
CA GLU A 209 15.26 -4.77 -1.72
C GLU A 209 16.36 -5.52 -2.49
N PRO A 210 17.50 -5.80 -1.85
CA PRO A 210 18.56 -6.60 -2.46
C PRO A 210 18.24 -8.10 -2.49
N VAL A 211 17.11 -8.51 -1.91
CA VAL A 211 16.61 -9.89 -1.83
C VAL A 211 15.17 -9.94 -2.32
N ASP A 212 14.66 -11.13 -2.63
CA ASP A 212 13.27 -11.28 -3.07
C ASP A 212 12.25 -11.01 -1.95
N ALA A 213 10.99 -10.80 -2.34
CA ALA A 213 9.90 -10.53 -1.41
C ALA A 213 9.65 -11.69 -0.43
N ALA A 214 9.86 -12.94 -0.85
CA ALA A 214 9.71 -14.10 0.02
C ALA A 214 10.75 -14.09 1.17
N GLU A 215 11.98 -13.66 0.90
CA GLU A 215 13.01 -13.46 1.91
C GLU A 215 12.69 -12.27 2.82
N CYS A 216 12.15 -11.18 2.28
CA CYS A 216 11.68 -10.07 3.09
C CYS A 216 10.58 -10.49 4.07
N VAL A 217 9.62 -11.32 3.62
CA VAL A 217 8.60 -11.93 4.49
C VAL A 217 9.24 -12.76 5.61
N ARG A 218 10.21 -13.63 5.29
CA ARG A 218 10.92 -14.45 6.30
C ARG A 218 11.68 -13.60 7.32
N ARG A 219 12.30 -12.51 6.88
CA ARG A 219 13.03 -11.58 7.74
C ARG A 219 12.12 -10.74 8.62
N ALA A 220 10.96 -10.33 8.11
CA ALA A 220 9.95 -9.59 8.88
C ALA A 220 9.26 -10.49 9.92
N GLY A 221 8.96 -11.75 9.55
CA GLY A 221 8.53 -12.79 10.49
C GLY A 221 7.30 -12.41 11.31
N ASP A 222 7.43 -12.49 12.63
CA ASP A 222 6.38 -12.20 13.61
C ASP A 222 6.09 -10.70 13.81
N LEU A 223 6.88 -9.82 13.19
CA LEU A 223 6.60 -8.38 13.17
C LEU A 223 5.51 -8.00 12.15
N LEU A 224 5.16 -8.90 11.21
CA LEU A 224 4.16 -8.62 10.18
C LEU A 224 2.75 -8.51 10.78
N VAL A 225 2.12 -7.36 10.58
CA VAL A 225 0.70 -7.12 10.91
C VAL A 225 -0.17 -6.87 9.69
N ASN A 226 0.43 -6.48 8.56
CA ASN A 226 -0.25 -6.25 7.30
C ASN A 226 0.68 -6.56 6.13
N VAL A 227 0.10 -7.02 5.02
CA VAL A 227 0.81 -7.27 3.77
C VAL A 227 0.05 -6.65 2.62
N GLN A 228 0.72 -5.82 1.83
CA GLN A 228 0.18 -5.27 0.60
C GLN A 228 0.70 -6.09 -0.58
N LEU A 229 -0.20 -6.44 -1.50
CA LEU A 229 0.04 -7.36 -2.61
C LEU A 229 -0.20 -6.67 -3.95
N ASP A 230 0.87 -6.49 -4.69
CA ASP A 230 0.87 -5.97 -6.04
C ASP A 230 2.09 -6.53 -6.79
N ASP A 231 2.38 -6.04 -7.97
CA ASP A 231 3.58 -6.40 -8.71
C ASP A 231 4.35 -5.15 -9.10
N MET A 232 5.67 -5.24 -9.21
CA MET A 232 6.53 -4.11 -9.58
C MET A 232 7.70 -4.56 -10.43
N MET A 233 8.34 -3.58 -11.08
CA MET A 233 9.62 -3.78 -11.77
C MET A 233 10.78 -3.33 -10.87
N PRO A 234 11.94 -4.02 -10.90
CA PRO A 234 13.12 -3.60 -10.13
C PRO A 234 13.53 -2.16 -10.45
N GLY A 235 13.74 -1.36 -9.40
CA GLY A 235 14.13 0.06 -9.50
C GLY A 235 13.00 1.01 -9.94
N VAL A 236 11.75 0.55 -10.04
CA VAL A 236 10.60 1.38 -10.45
C VAL A 236 9.48 1.26 -9.43
N HIS A 237 9.11 2.39 -8.83
CA HIS A 237 7.97 2.49 -7.93
C HIS A 237 6.68 2.72 -8.75
N GLU A 238 6.10 1.62 -9.23
CA GLU A 238 4.83 1.59 -9.94
C GLU A 238 4.08 0.29 -9.61
N HIS A 239 2.93 0.40 -8.93
CA HIS A 239 2.06 -0.74 -8.64
C HIS A 239 1.39 -1.26 -9.91
N LEU A 240 1.66 -2.52 -10.25
CA LEU A 240 1.17 -3.23 -11.42
C LEU A 240 0.27 -4.41 -11.03
N GLU A 241 -0.60 -4.84 -11.94
CA GLU A 241 -1.33 -6.09 -11.77
C GLU A 241 -0.37 -7.30 -11.77
N PHE A 242 -0.71 -8.36 -11.04
CA PHE A 242 0.13 -9.57 -10.96
C PHE A 242 0.44 -10.16 -12.35
N GLY A 243 1.74 -10.40 -12.59
CA GLY A 243 2.26 -10.93 -13.84
C GLY A 243 2.73 -9.85 -14.83
N GLU A 244 2.55 -8.58 -14.50
CA GLU A 244 3.09 -7.46 -15.28
C GLU A 244 4.45 -6.96 -14.73
N GLY A 245 4.84 -7.38 -13.53
CA GLY A 245 6.14 -7.08 -12.93
C GLY A 245 7.05 -8.31 -12.79
N ARG A 246 7.77 -8.38 -11.68
CA ARG A 246 8.80 -9.41 -11.38
C ARG A 246 8.59 -10.12 -10.05
N LEU A 247 7.47 -9.90 -9.36
CA LEU A 247 7.16 -10.62 -8.12
C LEU A 247 7.02 -12.13 -8.39
N ASP A 248 7.73 -12.94 -7.61
CA ASP A 248 7.39 -14.35 -7.47
C ASP A 248 6.23 -14.49 -6.47
N LEU A 249 5.01 -14.35 -6.97
CA LEU A 249 3.79 -14.36 -6.15
C LEU A 249 3.63 -15.69 -5.39
N ALA A 250 3.93 -16.81 -6.03
CA ALA A 250 3.77 -18.13 -5.40
C ALA A 250 4.76 -18.33 -4.24
N ALA A 251 6.04 -17.99 -4.45
CA ALA A 251 7.04 -18.06 -3.39
C ALA A 251 6.72 -17.11 -2.23
N THR A 252 6.21 -15.91 -2.54
CA THR A 252 5.84 -14.90 -1.54
C THR A 252 4.67 -15.38 -0.67
N LEU A 253 3.60 -15.90 -1.27
CA LEU A 253 2.46 -16.45 -0.51
C LEU A 253 2.85 -17.71 0.28
N ALA A 254 3.76 -18.55 -0.25
CA ALA A 254 4.31 -19.68 0.49
C ALA A 254 5.10 -19.21 1.73
N ALA A 255 5.93 -18.17 1.59
CA ALA A 255 6.69 -17.60 2.71
C ALA A 255 5.76 -17.07 3.82
N LEU A 256 4.63 -16.45 3.47
CA LEU A 256 3.62 -16.04 4.46
C LEU A 256 3.06 -17.23 5.25
N HIS A 257 2.84 -18.36 4.58
CA HIS A 257 2.43 -19.59 5.27
C HIS A 257 3.53 -20.16 6.16
N GLU A 258 4.79 -20.17 5.68
CA GLU A 258 5.97 -20.65 6.40
C GLU A 258 6.21 -19.89 7.70
N VAL A 259 6.10 -18.55 7.69
CA VAL A 259 6.24 -17.71 8.90
C VAL A 259 4.99 -17.74 9.79
N GLY A 260 3.94 -18.45 9.37
CA GLY A 260 2.71 -18.58 10.14
C GLY A 260 1.86 -17.31 10.16
N TYR A 261 1.96 -16.43 9.16
CA TYR A 261 1.15 -15.22 9.07
C TYR A 261 -0.35 -15.56 9.08
N ARG A 262 -1.12 -14.81 9.87
CA ARG A 262 -2.58 -14.97 10.07
C ARG A 262 -3.39 -13.68 9.85
N GLY A 263 -2.72 -12.59 9.48
CA GLY A 263 -3.35 -11.28 9.27
C GLY A 263 -3.98 -11.15 7.89
N LEU A 264 -4.10 -9.91 7.42
CA LEU A 264 -4.62 -9.59 6.10
C LEU A 264 -3.49 -9.46 5.07
N ALA A 265 -3.65 -10.06 3.89
CA ALA A 265 -2.83 -9.78 2.72
C ALA A 265 -3.71 -9.19 1.63
N ALA A 266 -3.64 -7.86 1.45
CA ALA A 266 -4.58 -7.10 0.63
C ALA A 266 -3.94 -6.59 -0.66
N VAL A 267 -4.67 -6.68 -1.77
CA VAL A 267 -4.20 -6.15 -3.06
C VAL A 267 -4.14 -4.62 -3.04
N GLU A 268 -3.02 -4.02 -3.43
CA GLU A 268 -2.86 -2.57 -3.44
C GLU A 268 -2.65 -2.02 -4.87
N LEU A 269 -3.67 -1.34 -5.43
CA LEU A 269 -3.63 -0.86 -6.83
C LEU A 269 -4.24 0.54 -6.97
N PRO A 270 -3.63 1.58 -6.38
CA PRO A 270 -4.23 2.92 -6.24
C PRO A 270 -4.41 3.68 -7.58
N ARG A 271 -3.91 3.16 -8.71
CA ARG A 271 -4.09 3.75 -10.05
C ARG A 271 -5.13 3.02 -10.92
N HIS A 272 -5.73 1.97 -10.39
CA HIS A 272 -6.63 1.08 -11.14
C HIS A 272 -8.13 1.29 -10.84
N SER A 273 -8.47 2.35 -10.08
CA SER A 273 -9.86 2.71 -9.72
C SER A 273 -10.82 2.87 -10.90
N HIS A 274 -10.32 3.15 -12.11
CA HIS A 274 -11.13 3.28 -13.31
C HIS A 274 -11.71 1.93 -13.80
N ALA A 275 -11.14 0.80 -13.39
CA ALA A 275 -11.55 -0.55 -13.78
C ALA A 275 -11.69 -1.51 -12.58
N ALA A 276 -11.92 -0.96 -11.38
CA ALA A 276 -11.77 -1.64 -10.09
C ALA A 276 -12.40 -3.04 -9.99
N PRO A 277 -13.68 -3.28 -10.35
CA PRO A 277 -14.26 -4.62 -10.23
C PRO A 277 -13.64 -5.67 -11.16
N ALA A 278 -13.14 -5.25 -12.32
CA ALA A 278 -12.49 -6.16 -13.26
C ALA A 278 -11.08 -6.52 -12.81
N VAL A 279 -10.33 -5.53 -12.32
CA VAL A 279 -8.98 -5.70 -11.77
C VAL A 279 -9.04 -6.58 -10.52
N ALA A 280 -9.89 -6.27 -9.55
CA ALA A 280 -10.07 -7.07 -8.34
C ALA A 280 -10.41 -8.54 -8.64
N ARG A 281 -11.27 -8.81 -9.64
CA ARG A 281 -11.56 -10.18 -10.06
C ARG A 281 -10.32 -10.91 -10.58
N ARG A 282 -9.50 -10.26 -11.41
CA ARG A 282 -8.26 -10.84 -11.94
C ARG A 282 -7.23 -11.05 -10.85
N SER A 283 -7.04 -10.07 -9.96
CA SER A 283 -6.13 -10.16 -8.83
C SER A 283 -6.48 -11.35 -7.93
N LEU A 284 -7.76 -11.53 -7.56
CA LEU A 284 -8.19 -12.68 -6.75
C LEU A 284 -7.96 -14.02 -7.46
N ALA A 285 -8.17 -14.08 -8.78
CA ALA A 285 -7.91 -15.28 -9.57
C ALA A 285 -6.42 -15.64 -9.56
N ALA A 286 -5.53 -14.65 -9.73
CA ALA A 286 -4.08 -14.84 -9.65
C ALA A 286 -3.64 -15.31 -8.26
N LEU A 287 -4.15 -14.68 -7.19
CA LEU A 287 -3.86 -15.08 -5.81
C LEU A 287 -4.29 -16.53 -5.54
N ARG A 288 -5.52 -16.90 -5.93
CA ARG A 288 -6.02 -18.28 -5.78
C ARG A 288 -5.21 -19.30 -6.57
N ALA A 289 -4.68 -18.93 -7.73
CA ALA A 289 -3.84 -19.81 -8.54
C ALA A 289 -2.42 -19.96 -7.96
N ALA A 290 -1.90 -18.93 -7.29
CA ALA A 290 -0.56 -18.92 -6.71
C ALA A 290 -0.49 -19.51 -5.30
N LEU A 291 -1.61 -19.55 -4.58
CA LEU A 291 -1.69 -20.18 -3.27
C LEU A 291 -1.31 -21.68 -3.36
N PRO A 292 -0.48 -22.18 -2.43
CA PRO A 292 -0.16 -23.60 -2.40
C PRO A 292 -1.45 -24.40 -2.24
N ASP A 293 -1.67 -25.38 -3.11
CA ASP A 293 -2.80 -26.30 -3.00
C ASP A 293 -2.80 -26.87 -1.57
N GLY A 294 -3.80 -26.46 -0.77
CA GLY A 294 -4.04 -27.03 0.54
C GLY A 294 -4.27 -28.52 0.34
N ARG A 295 -3.23 -29.33 0.54
CA ARG A 295 -3.18 -30.79 0.44
C ARG A 295 -4.50 -31.41 -0.03
N ARG A 296 -4.66 -31.61 -1.34
CA ARG A 296 -5.52 -32.72 -1.79
C ARG A 296 -4.90 -33.98 -1.22
N GLY A 297 -5.47 -34.49 -0.13
CA GLY A 297 -5.19 -35.83 0.37
C GLY A 297 -5.47 -36.82 -0.76
N GLY A 298 -4.40 -37.32 -1.38
CA GLY A 298 -4.44 -38.26 -2.48
C GLY A 298 -3.18 -39.09 -2.45
N SER A 299 -3.32 -40.32 -1.97
CA SER A 299 -2.30 -41.36 -2.03
C SER A 299 -1.65 -41.41 -3.41
N ALA A 300 -0.31 -41.53 -3.44
CA ALA A 300 0.40 -41.95 -4.64
C ALA A 300 -0.25 -43.23 -5.22
N PRO A 301 -0.55 -43.28 -6.52
CA PRO A 301 -0.79 -44.57 -7.17
C PRO A 301 0.53 -45.34 -7.21
N PRO A 302 0.54 -46.66 -6.97
CA PRO A 302 1.77 -47.44 -7.01
C PRO A 302 2.34 -47.44 -8.45
N ALA A 303 3.66 -47.40 -8.51
CA ALA A 303 4.42 -47.49 -9.74
C ALA A 303 4.18 -48.83 -10.46
N GLY A 304 3.99 -48.75 -11.78
CA GLY A 304 4.14 -49.88 -12.70
C GLY A 304 3.06 -49.94 -13.78
N VAL A 305 3.37 -49.53 -15.02
CA VAL A 305 3.89 -50.41 -16.09
C VAL A 305 4.06 -49.55 -17.36
N SER A 306 5.23 -49.69 -17.98
CA SER A 306 5.63 -49.10 -19.25
C SER A 306 4.94 -49.79 -20.43
N SER A 307 4.50 -49.03 -21.45
CA SER A 307 4.61 -49.48 -22.84
C SER A 307 4.54 -48.34 -23.86
N ALA A 308 5.67 -48.13 -24.53
CA ALA A 308 5.89 -47.88 -25.97
C ALA A 308 5.02 -46.85 -26.75
N ARG A 309 5.76 -45.90 -27.37
CA ARG A 309 5.39 -45.13 -28.57
C ARG A 309 5.10 -46.04 -29.78
N PRO A 310 4.40 -45.52 -30.79
CA PRO A 310 5.10 -45.28 -32.05
C PRO A 310 4.87 -43.88 -32.64
N ALA A 311 5.71 -43.59 -33.62
CA ALA A 311 5.99 -42.29 -34.21
C ALA A 311 5.04 -41.90 -35.36
N GLY A 312 4.93 -40.58 -35.55
CA GLY A 312 4.96 -39.90 -36.85
C GLY A 312 3.63 -39.73 -37.58
N VAL A 313 3.21 -38.47 -37.80
CA VAL A 313 2.92 -37.87 -39.12
C VAL A 313 3.08 -36.34 -39.01
N SER A 314 3.66 -35.76 -40.06
CA SER A 314 4.03 -34.35 -40.27
C SER A 314 2.92 -33.53 -40.94
N SER A 315 3.03 -32.21 -40.76
CA SER A 315 2.53 -31.10 -41.59
C SER A 315 1.09 -30.63 -41.43
N ALA A 316 0.90 -29.37 -40.99
CA ALA A 316 0.66 -28.22 -41.87
C ALA A 316 0.48 -26.93 -41.03
N ARG A 317 1.23 -25.86 -41.37
CA ARG A 317 1.03 -24.50 -40.85
C ARG A 317 -0.16 -23.85 -41.56
N PRO A 318 -1.01 -23.05 -40.88
CA PRO A 318 -1.78 -22.01 -41.55
C PRO A 318 -1.04 -20.66 -41.53
N ALA A 319 -1.37 -19.88 -42.55
CA ALA A 319 -0.73 -18.66 -43.03
C ALA A 319 -0.70 -17.49 -42.02
N ALA A 320 0.34 -16.68 -42.19
CA ALA A 320 0.52 -15.38 -41.57
C ALA A 320 -0.54 -14.37 -42.07
N VAL A 321 -1.06 -13.58 -41.12
CA VAL A 321 -1.91 -12.41 -41.37
C VAL A 321 -1.00 -11.22 -41.71
N PRO A 322 -1.28 -10.44 -42.78
CA PRO A 322 -0.45 -9.28 -43.12
C PRO A 322 -0.73 -8.08 -42.20
N PRO A 323 0.26 -7.19 -41.97
CA PRO A 323 0.12 -6.06 -41.07
C PRO A 323 -0.76 -4.96 -41.68
N LEU A 324 -1.57 -4.32 -40.82
CA LEU A 324 -2.31 -3.11 -41.13
C LEU A 324 -1.34 -1.94 -41.35
N SER A 325 -1.54 -1.26 -42.47
CA SER A 325 -0.82 -0.07 -42.92
C SER A 325 -0.99 1.10 -41.95
N THR A 326 0.12 1.63 -41.47
CA THR A 326 0.23 2.93 -40.81
C THR A 326 0.30 4.04 -41.87
N GLY A 327 -0.72 4.90 -41.94
CA GLY A 327 -0.67 6.19 -42.63
C GLY A 327 -0.02 7.28 -41.74
N PRO A 328 0.61 8.32 -42.31
CA PRO A 328 1.48 9.23 -41.57
C PRO A 328 0.79 10.51 -41.04
N SER A 329 1.46 11.11 -40.03
CA SER A 329 1.37 12.49 -39.51
C SER A 329 0.15 12.81 -38.63
N VAL A 330 0.30 13.44 -37.46
CA VAL A 330 0.99 14.71 -37.24
C VAL A 330 1.75 14.74 -35.91
N VAL A 331 3.06 14.97 -35.97
CA VAL A 331 3.89 15.39 -34.83
C VAL A 331 3.82 16.92 -34.76
N ALA A 332 3.11 17.45 -33.78
CA ALA A 332 3.21 18.87 -33.44
C ALA A 332 4.47 19.08 -32.59
N SER A 333 5.57 19.43 -33.26
CA SER A 333 6.79 19.89 -32.61
C SER A 333 6.62 21.37 -32.26
N ALA A 334 6.46 21.68 -30.96
CA ALA A 334 6.55 23.04 -30.45
C ALA A 334 7.96 23.28 -29.91
N ARG A 335 8.85 23.83 -30.76
CA ARG A 335 10.06 24.53 -30.32
C ARG A 335 10.35 25.74 -31.23
N SER A 336 10.10 26.92 -30.69
CA SER A 336 10.88 28.16 -30.87
C SER A 336 10.21 29.22 -29.98
N SER A 337 10.90 30.09 -29.28
CA SER A 337 12.32 30.43 -29.29
C SER A 337 12.53 31.36 -28.09
N ALA A 338 13.59 31.12 -27.32
CA ALA A 338 14.18 32.13 -26.47
C ALA A 338 14.91 33.14 -27.37
N THR A 339 14.68 34.43 -27.17
CA THR A 339 15.54 35.48 -27.69
C THR A 339 15.60 36.60 -26.66
N ALA A 340 16.79 36.78 -26.11
CA ALA A 340 17.26 37.98 -25.42
C ALA A 340 18.76 38.11 -25.76
N PRO A 341 19.43 39.26 -25.56
CA PRO A 341 18.93 40.61 -25.28
C PRO A 341 19.47 41.65 -26.29
N ALA A 342 18.98 42.89 -26.20
CA ALA A 342 19.70 44.05 -26.72
C ALA A 342 19.61 45.20 -25.71
N ASP A 343 20.79 45.61 -25.24
CA ASP A 343 21.08 46.69 -24.32
C ASP A 343 20.84 48.08 -24.91
N SER A 344 20.79 49.04 -23.96
CA SER A 344 21.21 50.45 -24.05
C SER A 344 20.23 51.50 -24.60
N ALA A 345 19.75 52.37 -23.69
CA ALA A 345 20.10 53.80 -23.65
C ALA A 345 19.19 54.59 -22.68
N SER A 346 19.76 54.90 -21.51
CA SER A 346 19.83 56.22 -20.88
C SER A 346 18.82 57.30 -21.30
N HIS A 347 17.97 57.74 -20.37
CA HIS A 347 17.79 59.19 -20.10
C HIS A 347 17.26 59.43 -18.68
N GLN A 348 18.19 59.82 -17.80
CA GLN A 348 17.90 60.67 -16.66
C GLN A 348 17.50 62.05 -17.19
N THR A 349 16.40 62.61 -16.71
CA THR A 349 16.22 64.06 -16.72
C THR A 349 15.88 64.49 -15.31
N THR A 350 16.91 65.04 -14.67
CA THR A 350 16.84 65.83 -13.46
C THR A 350 16.19 67.18 -13.78
N HIS A 351 15.15 67.55 -13.03
CA HIS A 351 14.85 68.98 -12.82
C HIS A 351 14.75 69.27 -11.33
N ARG A 352 15.79 69.96 -10.87
CA ARG A 352 15.88 70.71 -9.61
C ARG A 352 15.10 72.01 -9.74
N ARG A 353 14.43 72.39 -8.64
CA ARG A 353 14.22 73.74 -8.05
C ARG A 353 12.81 73.78 -7.44
N SER A 354 12.52 74.38 -6.29
CA SER A 354 13.29 74.98 -5.20
C SER A 354 12.27 75.49 -4.17
N SER A 355 12.54 75.21 -2.89
CA SER A 355 12.35 76.09 -1.71
C SER A 355 11.11 76.98 -1.55
N GLY A 356 10.51 76.86 -0.36
CA GLY A 356 9.73 77.89 0.34
C GLY A 356 8.47 77.24 0.96
N GLY A 357 8.21 77.22 2.25
CA GLY A 357 8.68 77.97 3.39
C GLY A 357 7.51 78.06 4.38
N SER A 358 7.75 77.66 5.62
CA SER A 358 6.98 77.81 6.86
C SER A 358 5.52 78.31 6.82
N ARG A 359 4.63 77.55 7.45
CA ARG A 359 3.98 77.92 8.73
C ARG A 359 3.40 76.70 9.43
#